data_AF-A0A929XJE9-F1
#
_entry.id   AF-A0A929XJE9-F1
#
_cell.length_a   1.000
_cell.length_b   1.000
_cell.length_c   1.000
_cell.angle_alpha   90.00
_cell.angle_beta   90.00
_cell.angle_gamma   90.00
#
_symmetry.space_group_name_H-M   'P 1'
#
loop_
_entity.id
_entity.type
_entity.pdbx_description
1 polymer ?
#
loop_
_entity_poly.entity_id
_entity_poly.type
_entity_poly.pdbx_seq_one_letter_code
_entity_poly.pdbx_strand_id
1 'polypeptide(L)' 'MNPKVRIWIRVVLMVIFLVVLVKGHQMVGKPGVATMLVALVGLLAILWDYNRPYSNS' A
#
# COMPACT_ATOMS: atom_id res chain seq x y z
N MET A 1 -7.31 -18.89 3.61
CA MET A 1 -8.23 -17.75 3.81
C MET A 1 -9.17 -17.66 2.62
N ASN A 2 -10.45 -17.33 2.84
CA ASN A 2 -11.41 -17.19 1.76
C ASN A 2 -10.92 -16.12 0.75
N PRO A 3 -10.94 -16.39 -0.58
CA PRO A 3 -10.49 -15.44 -1.60
C PRO A 3 -11.15 -14.06 -1.48
N LYS A 4 -12.44 -14.02 -1.12
CA LYS A 4 -13.19 -12.77 -0.90
C LYS A 4 -12.60 -11.96 0.24
N VAL A 5 -12.25 -12.62 1.35
CA VAL A 5 -11.64 -11.98 2.52
C VAL A 5 -10.26 -11.44 2.18
N ARG A 6 -9.46 -12.17 1.38
CA ARG A 6 -8.14 -11.70 0.92
C ARG A 6 -8.23 -10.41 0.11
N ILE A 7 -9.21 -10.31 -0.79
CA ILE A 7 -9.44 -9.10 -1.58
C ILE A 7 -9.79 -7.93 -0.66
N TRP A 8 -10.71 -8.12 0.28
CA TRP A 8 -11.09 -7.06 1.22
C TRP A 8 -9.92 -6.57 2.08
N ILE A 9 -9.07 -7.48 2.57
CA ILE A 9 -7.88 -7.08 3.32
C ILE A 9 -6.94 -6.22 2.46
N ARG A 10 -6.70 -6.59 1.20
CA ARG A 10 -5.87 -5.79 0.28
C ARG A 10 -6.46 -4.40 0.04
N VAL A 11 -7.78 -4.31 -0.18
CA VAL A 11 -8.47 -3.02 -0.37
C VAL A 11 -8.33 -2.13 0.87
N VAL A 12 -8.58 -2.67 2.07
CA VAL A 12 -8.45 -1.92 3.32
C VAL A 12 -7.02 -1.42 3.51
N LEU A 13 -6.02 -2.28 3.31
CA LEU A 13 -4.61 -1.90 3.43
C LEU A 13 -4.22 -0.83 2.39
N MET A 14 -4.75 -0.92 1.17
CA MET A 14 -4.51 0.08 0.13
C MET A 14 -5.04 1.46 0.56
N VAL A 15 -6.26 1.51 1.10
CA VAL A 15 -6.84 2.76 1.63
C VAL A 15 -5.98 3.32 2.77
N ILE A 16 -5.51 2.47 3.69
CA ILE A 16 -4.63 2.89 4.79
C ILE A 16 -3.35 3.54 4.26
N PHE A 17 -2.65 2.90 3.30
CA PHE A 17 -1.42 3.47 2.76
C PHE A 17 -1.66 4.76 1.96
N LEU A 18 -2.79 4.90 1.27
CA LEU A 18 -3.18 6.16 0.64
C LEU A 18 -3.39 7.28 1.67
N VAL A 19 -4.05 6.99 2.80
CA VAL A 19 -4.20 7.96 3.89
C VAL A 19 -2.84 8.37 4.46
N VAL A 20 -1.93 7.42 4.68
CA VAL A 20 -0.57 7.71 5.14
C VAL A 20 0.19 8.57 4.13
N LEU A 21 0.06 8.30 2.83
CA LEU A 21 0.67 9.10 1.77
C LEU A 21 0.19 10.56 1.81
N VAL A 22 -1.12 10.78 1.92
CA VAL A 22 -1.71 12.12 2.02
C VAL A 22 -1.23 12.85 3.28
N LYS A 23 -1.15 12.16 4.43
CA LYS A 23 -0.61 12.74 5.66
C LYS A 23 0.87 13.09 5.53
N GLY A 24 1.67 12.23 4.89
CA GLY A 24 3.09 12.50 4.64
C GLY A 24 3.28 13.74 3.77
N HIS A 25 2.44 13.92 2.74
CA HIS A 25 2.46 15.10 1.86
C HIS A 25 2.16 16.41 2.62
N GLN A 26 1.41 16.36 3.71
CA GLN A 26 1.12 17.53 4.56
C GLN A 26 2.29 17.90 5.50
N MET A 27 3.34 17.08 5.58
CA MET A 27 4.52 17.32 6.43
C MET A 27 5.67 17.90 5.61
N VAL A 28 6.42 18.83 6.20
CA VAL A 28 7.60 19.44 5.57
C VAL A 28 8.89 18.71 5.98
N GLY A 29 9.77 18.47 5.01
CA GLY A 29 11.12 17.95 5.25
C GLY A 29 11.23 16.43 5.35
N LYS A 30 12.35 15.97 5.92
CA LYS A 30 12.74 14.54 5.96
C LYS A 30 11.65 13.60 6.52
N PRO A 31 10.91 13.94 7.58
CA PRO A 31 9.85 13.06 8.11
C PRO A 31 8.69 12.84 7.14
N GLY A 32 8.29 13.88 6.39
CA GLY A 32 7.25 13.77 5.37
C GLY A 32 7.67 12.84 4.25
N VAL A 33 8.89 13.00 3.74
CA VAL A 33 9.47 12.12 2.71
C VAL A 33 9.55 10.68 3.20
N ALA A 34 10.05 10.44 4.42
CA ALA A 34 10.12 9.09 4.98
C ALA A 34 8.73 8.44 5.09
N THR A 35 7.73 9.21 5.53
CA THR A 35 6.33 8.74 5.63
C THR A 35 5.76 8.38 4.26
N MET A 36 6.02 9.21 3.24
CA MET A 36 5.61 8.94 1.86
C MET A 36 6.30 7.70 1.27
N LEU A 37 7.58 7.47 1.58
CA LEU A 37 8.31 6.28 1.14
C LEU A 37 7.76 5.00 1.79
N VAL A 38 7.42 5.04 3.09
CA VAL A 38 6.77 3.90 3.77
C VAL A 38 5.42 3.59 3.12
N ALA A 39 4.61 4.62 2.83
CA ALA A 39 3.34 4.44 2.13
C ALA A 39 3.53 3.83 0.74
N LEU A 40 4.51 4.31 -0.02
CA LEU A 40 4.83 3.81 -1.36
C LEU A 40 5.24 2.34 -1.32
N VAL A 41 6.14 1.95 -0.42
CA VAL A 41 6.55 0.54 -0.26
C VAL A 41 5.36 -0.34 0.07
N GLY A 42 4.45 0.12 0.94
CA GLY A 42 3.21 -0.60 1.26
C GLY A 42 2.31 -0.81 0.04
N LEU A 43 2.11 0.23 -0.77
CA LEU A 43 1.32 0.14 -2.00
C LEU A 43 1.95 -0.81 -3.03
N LEU A 44 3.27 -0.73 -3.23
CA LEU A 44 4.00 -1.61 -4.13
C LEU A 44 3.96 -3.07 -3.66
N ALA A 45 4.05 -3.32 -2.35
CA ALA A 45 3.94 -4.66 -1.79
C ALA A 45 2.55 -5.28 -2.02
N ILE A 46 1.48 -4.49 -1.86
CA ILE A 46 0.11 -4.93 -2.15
C ILE A 46 -0.05 -5.23 -3.64
N LEU A 47 0.46 -4.35 -4.51
CA LEU A 47 0.40 -4.54 -5.95
C LEU A 47 1.16 -5.80 -6.37
N TRP A 48 2.36 -6.01 -5.83
CA TRP A 48 3.15 -7.22 -6.05
C TRP A 48 2.40 -8.49 -5.59
N ASP A 49 1.86 -8.51 -4.38
CA ASP A 49 1.10 -9.65 -3.85
C ASP A 49 -0.18 -9.94 -4.66
N TYR A 50 -0.80 -8.89 -5.21
CA TYR A 50 -1.93 -9.03 -6.12
C TYR A 50 -1.49 -9.62 -7.47
N ASN A 51 -0.39 -9.14 -8.06
CA ASN A 51 0.07 -9.55 -9.38
C ASN A 51 0.83 -10.89 -9.41
N ARG A 52 1.40 -11.32 -8.29
CA ARG A 52 2.23 -12.54 -8.21
C ARG A 52 1.60 -13.80 -8.82
N PRO A 53 0.30 -14.08 -8.66
CA PRO A 53 -0.35 -15.23 -9.29
C PRO A 53 -0.45 -15.11 -10.82
N TYR A 54 -0.54 -13.89 -11.35
CA TYR A 54 -0.68 -13.62 -12.78
C TYR A 54 0.67 -13.59 -13.52
N SER A 55 1.77 -13.38 -12.80
CA SER A 55 3.13 -13.28 -13.37
C SER A 55 3.82 -14.64 -13.61
N ASN A 56 3.31 -15.73 -13.05
CA ASN A 56 3.88 -17.08 -13.21
C ASN A 56 3.02 -17.96 -14.15
N SER A 57 2.22 -17.32 -15.00
CA SER A 57 1.26 -17.97 -15.88
C SER A 57 1.62 -17.81 -17.35
#